data_AF-A0A385CI64-F1
#
_entry.id   AF-A0A385CI64-F1
#
_cell.length_a   1.000
_cell.length_b   1.000
_cell.length_c   1.000
_cell.angle_alpha   90.00
_cell.angle_beta   90.00
_cell.angle_gamma   90.00
#
_symmetry.space_group_name_H-M   'P 1'
#
loop_
_entity.id
_entity.type
_entity.pdbx_description
1 polymer ?
#
loop_
_entity_poly.entity_id
_entity_poly.type
_entity_poly.pdbx_seq_one_letter_code
_entity_poly.pdbx_strand_id
1 'polypeptide(L)'
;QLEDIAILTGGTVITEDLGLNLKDVTIDQLGQASKINITKDNATIVEGSGDKGAVASRVDTIKQQIAETTSDFDREKLQERLASLVVGVAVINVGAATETELKERKYRIEDALNATRAAVGEGFVAGGGTALVNVIAAVSALSEEGDVQTGINTVIKALESPVRQIAENAGLEGSVIVNKLKEQKEGFGYNAATDEWVDMIAAGIVDPTKVTRSALQNAASVS
;
A
#
# COMPACT_ATOMS: atom_id res chain seq x y z
N GLN A 1 -13.27 -10.70 18.01
CA GLN A 1 -11.98 -9.99 17.82
C GLN A 1 -11.14 -9.98 19.10
N LEU A 2 -11.62 -9.46 20.24
CA LEU A 2 -10.83 -9.48 21.49
C LEU A 2 -10.41 -10.88 21.93
N GLU A 3 -11.30 -11.86 21.78
CA GLU A 3 -10.98 -13.27 22.05
C GLU A 3 -9.89 -13.83 21.11
N ASP A 4 -9.85 -13.37 19.86
CA ASP A 4 -8.85 -13.81 18.89
C ASP A 4 -7.46 -13.30 19.31
N ILE A 5 -7.38 -12.04 19.77
CA ILE A 5 -6.15 -11.44 20.31
C ILE A 5 -5.74 -12.12 21.62
N ALA A 6 -6.70 -12.43 22.49
CA ALA A 6 -6.45 -13.13 23.74
C ALA A 6 -5.85 -14.52 23.49
N ILE A 7 -6.45 -15.31 22.59
CA ILE A 7 -5.91 -16.63 22.18
C ILE A 7 -4.52 -16.49 21.55
N LEU A 8 -4.29 -15.49 20.68
CA LEU A 8 -2.99 -15.24 20.06
C LEU A 8 -1.89 -14.89 21.08
N THR A 9 -2.25 -14.19 22.15
CA THR A 9 -1.30 -13.72 23.19
C THR A 9 -1.24 -14.62 24.42
N GLY A 10 -2.11 -15.64 24.52
CA GLY A 10 -2.23 -16.50 25.70
C GLY A 10 -3.00 -15.86 26.85
N GLY A 11 -3.68 -14.72 26.62
CA GLY A 11 -4.47 -14.02 27.62
C GLY A 11 -5.92 -14.50 27.69
N THR A 12 -6.65 -14.00 28.67
CA THR A 12 -8.10 -14.18 28.83
C THR A 12 -8.80 -12.84 28.67
N VAL A 13 -9.91 -12.79 27.93
CA VAL A 13 -10.71 -11.57 27.81
C VAL A 13 -11.44 -11.33 29.13
N ILE A 14 -11.14 -10.22 29.79
CA ILE A 14 -11.80 -9.81 31.02
C ILE A 14 -13.08 -9.04 30.67
N THR A 15 -14.23 -9.64 30.94
CA THR A 15 -15.55 -9.03 30.73
C THR A 15 -16.51 -9.45 31.84
N GLU A 16 -17.41 -8.54 32.23
CA GLU A 16 -18.43 -8.77 33.25
C GLU A 16 -19.43 -9.87 32.82
N ASP A 17 -19.65 -10.05 31.52
CA ASP A 17 -20.53 -11.10 30.96
C ASP A 17 -20.02 -12.52 31.28
N LEU A 18 -18.71 -12.67 31.46
CA LEU A 18 -18.06 -13.92 31.86
C LEU A 18 -17.85 -14.01 33.38
N GLY A 19 -18.39 -13.05 34.15
CA GLY A 19 -18.23 -12.97 35.60
C GLY A 19 -16.82 -12.59 36.06
N LEU A 20 -15.97 -12.07 35.16
CA LEU A 20 -14.60 -11.68 35.47
C LEU A 20 -14.53 -10.18 35.78
N ASN A 21 -14.08 -9.85 36.98
CA ASN A 21 -13.88 -8.47 37.42
C ASN A 21 -12.41 -8.07 37.29
N LEU A 22 -12.15 -6.85 36.82
CA LEU A 22 -10.80 -6.30 36.68
C LEU A 22 -10.02 -6.29 38.01
N LYS A 23 -10.71 -6.21 39.14
CA LYS A 23 -10.13 -6.16 40.48
C LYS A 23 -9.48 -7.49 40.91
N ASP A 24 -9.93 -8.60 40.34
CA ASP A 24 -9.52 -9.96 40.73
C ASP A 24 -8.59 -10.59 39.67
N VAL A 25 -8.10 -9.79 38.73
CA VAL A 25 -7.26 -10.25 37.62
C VAL A 25 -5.88 -10.66 38.12
N THR A 26 -5.41 -11.81 37.63
CA THR A 26 -4.07 -12.36 37.90
C THR A 26 -3.15 -12.19 36.68
N ILE A 27 -1.83 -12.26 36.90
CA ILE A 27 -0.84 -12.14 35.81
C ILE A 27 -1.03 -13.26 34.77
N ASP A 28 -1.45 -14.45 35.19
CA ASP A 28 -1.68 -15.60 34.32
C ASP A 28 -2.85 -15.39 33.33
N GLN A 29 -3.72 -14.42 33.59
CA GLN A 29 -4.81 -14.04 32.69
C GLN A 29 -4.40 -12.97 31.66
N LEU A 30 -3.22 -12.37 31.83
CA LEU A 30 -2.70 -11.35 30.91
C LEU A 30 -1.99 -12.02 29.73
N GLY A 31 -2.26 -11.53 28.52
CA GLY A 31 -1.55 -11.97 27.32
C GLY A 31 -0.13 -11.39 27.26
N GLN A 32 0.77 -12.13 26.61
CA GLN A 32 2.15 -11.71 26.37
C GLN A 32 2.49 -11.71 24.87
N ALA A 33 3.36 -10.79 24.47
CA ALA A 33 3.91 -10.70 23.12
C ALA A 33 5.33 -10.16 23.16
N SER A 34 6.16 -10.58 22.21
CA SER A 34 7.57 -10.15 22.09
C SER A 34 7.69 -8.65 21.79
N LYS A 35 6.85 -8.15 20.88
CA LYS A 35 6.86 -6.73 20.49
C LYS A 35 5.47 -6.27 20.06
N ILE A 36 5.11 -5.05 20.46
CA ILE A 36 3.89 -4.38 20.03
C ILE A 36 4.29 -3.06 19.37
N ASN A 37 3.82 -2.83 18.14
CA ASN A 37 4.06 -1.58 17.42
C ASN A 37 2.71 -0.90 17.14
N ILE A 38 2.57 0.36 17.58
CA ILE A 38 1.34 1.12 17.45
C ILE A 38 1.64 2.36 16.62
N THR A 39 0.91 2.52 15.52
CA THR A 39 0.89 3.72 14.69
C THR A 39 -0.44 4.45 14.89
N LYS A 40 -0.64 5.60 14.23
CA LYS A 40 -1.88 6.37 14.31
C LYS A 40 -3.12 5.52 13.99
N ASP A 41 -3.01 4.65 12.99
CA ASP A 41 -4.15 3.93 12.42
C ASP A 41 -4.10 2.41 12.65
N ASN A 42 -2.97 1.86 13.13
CA ASN A 42 -2.78 0.41 13.24
C ASN A 42 -2.06 -0.03 14.53
N ALA A 43 -2.41 -1.20 15.04
CA ALA A 43 -1.68 -1.90 16.11
C ALA A 43 -1.21 -3.27 15.61
N THR A 44 0.10 -3.53 15.67
CA THR A 44 0.72 -4.79 15.23
C THR A 44 1.30 -5.52 16.43
N ILE A 45 0.88 -6.77 16.63
CA ILE A 45 1.38 -7.67 17.69
C ILE A 45 2.31 -8.69 17.05
N VAL A 46 3.56 -8.75 17.50
CA VAL A 46 4.60 -9.64 16.97
C VAL A 46 4.91 -10.71 18.00
N GLU A 47 4.88 -11.98 17.56
CA GLU A 47 5.16 -13.17 18.39
C GLU A 47 4.35 -13.17 19.70
N GLY A 48 3.02 -13.34 19.59
CA GLY A 48 2.18 -13.60 20.75
C GLY A 48 2.52 -14.94 21.40
N SER A 49 2.43 -15.00 22.73
CA SER A 49 2.76 -16.19 23.54
C SER A 49 1.61 -17.20 23.66
N GLY A 50 0.64 -17.15 22.74
CA GLY A 50 -0.48 -18.08 22.71
C GLY A 50 -0.07 -19.51 22.37
N ASP A 51 -0.82 -20.48 22.90
CA ASP A 51 -0.63 -21.88 22.55
C ASP A 51 -0.98 -22.12 21.06
N LYS A 52 -0.08 -22.79 20.34
CA LYS A 52 -0.25 -23.05 18.90
C LYS A 52 -1.47 -23.93 18.62
N GLY A 53 -1.81 -24.86 19.52
CA GLY A 53 -2.99 -25.70 19.41
C GLY A 53 -4.28 -24.91 19.59
N ALA A 54 -4.31 -24.00 20.56
CA ALA A 54 -5.44 -23.09 20.78
C ALA A 54 -5.67 -22.15 19.59
N VAL A 55 -4.60 -21.58 19.02
CA VAL A 55 -4.69 -20.76 17.80
C VAL A 55 -5.20 -21.58 16.61
N ALA A 56 -4.67 -22.79 16.40
CA ALA A 56 -5.13 -23.67 15.32
C ALA A 56 -6.61 -24.05 15.47
N SER A 57 -7.04 -24.39 16.68
CA SER A 57 -8.45 -24.69 16.99
C SER A 57 -9.36 -23.50 16.72
N ARG A 58 -8.90 -22.29 17.06
CA ARG A 58 -9.64 -21.06 16.78
C ARG A 58 -9.75 -20.76 15.29
N VAL A 59 -8.67 -20.96 14.54
CA VAL A 59 -8.64 -20.86 13.08
C VAL A 59 -9.68 -21.80 12.45
N ASP A 60 -9.76 -23.04 12.92
CA ASP A 60 -10.71 -24.02 12.39
C ASP A 60 -12.15 -23.70 12.76
N THR A 61 -12.40 -23.16 13.96
CA THR A 61 -13.73 -22.64 14.34
C THR A 61 -14.19 -21.53 13.39
N ILE A 62 -13.31 -20.57 13.07
CA ILE A 62 -13.65 -19.47 12.16
C ILE A 62 -13.88 -19.99 10.73
N LYS A 63 -13.11 -20.97 10.26
CA LYS A 63 -13.34 -21.60 8.94
C LYS A 63 -14.72 -22.29 8.87
N GLN A 64 -15.14 -22.96 9.94
CA GLN A 64 -16.48 -23.56 10.00
C GLN A 64 -17.58 -22.49 9.95
N GLN A 65 -17.43 -21.41 10.73
CA GLN A 65 -18.36 -20.27 10.70
C GLN A 65 -18.47 -19.63 9.31
N ILE A 66 -17.36 -19.53 8.57
CA ILE A 66 -17.34 -19.04 7.18
C ILE A 66 -18.15 -19.96 6.25
N ALA A 67 -18.07 -21.27 6.46
CA ALA A 67 -18.77 -22.26 5.63
C ALA A 67 -20.28 -22.30 5.91
N GLU A 68 -20.68 -22.05 7.16
CA GLU A 68 -22.08 -22.08 7.60
C GLU A 68 -22.82 -20.76 7.35
N THR A 69 -22.10 -19.63 7.25
CA THR A 69 -22.76 -18.34 7.05
C THR A 69 -23.29 -18.15 5.63
N THR A 70 -24.55 -17.73 5.56
CA THR A 70 -25.23 -17.36 4.31
C THR A 70 -25.12 -15.87 4.00
N SER A 71 -24.64 -15.07 4.96
CA SER A 71 -24.45 -13.62 4.82
C SER A 71 -23.08 -13.30 4.22
N ASP A 72 -23.07 -12.60 3.09
CA ASP A 72 -21.82 -12.17 2.44
C ASP A 72 -21.01 -11.23 3.32
N PHE A 73 -21.69 -10.34 4.06
CA PHE A 73 -21.08 -9.42 5.01
C PHE A 73 -20.36 -10.16 6.15
N ASP A 74 -21.02 -11.15 6.75
CA ASP A 74 -20.41 -11.93 7.84
C ASP A 74 -19.25 -12.77 7.32
N ARG A 75 -19.37 -13.29 6.09
CA ARG A 75 -18.30 -14.05 5.44
C ARG A 75 -17.05 -13.19 5.28
N GLU A 76 -17.18 -11.97 4.77
CA GLU A 76 -16.08 -11.02 4.62
C GLU A 76 -15.42 -10.70 5.98
N LYS A 77 -16.22 -10.41 7.00
CA LYS A 77 -15.71 -10.10 8.35
C LYS A 77 -15.00 -11.28 9.01
N LEU A 78 -15.49 -12.50 8.81
CA LEU A 78 -14.83 -13.71 9.30
C LEU A 78 -13.54 -13.99 8.53
N GLN A 79 -13.49 -13.72 7.22
CA GLN A 79 -12.28 -13.82 6.42
C GLN A 79 -11.20 -12.82 6.86
N GLU A 80 -11.56 -11.57 7.16
CA GLU A 80 -10.63 -10.58 7.74
C GLU A 80 -10.02 -11.06 9.07
N ARG A 81 -10.85 -11.63 9.95
CA ARG A 81 -10.40 -12.21 11.23
C ARG A 81 -9.50 -13.41 11.03
N LEU A 82 -9.88 -14.32 10.13
CA LEU A 82 -9.09 -15.50 9.78
C LEU A 82 -7.73 -15.10 9.24
N ALA A 83 -7.69 -14.14 8.31
CA ALA A 83 -6.46 -13.59 7.76
C ALA A 83 -5.59 -13.02 8.88
N SER A 84 -6.16 -12.28 9.84
CA SER A 84 -5.41 -11.71 10.96
C SER A 84 -4.78 -12.76 11.89
N LEU A 85 -5.37 -13.96 12.00
CA LEU A 85 -4.84 -15.07 12.81
C LEU A 85 -3.85 -15.97 12.07
N VAL A 86 -4.09 -16.19 10.77
CA VAL A 86 -3.27 -17.10 9.93
C VAL A 86 -2.06 -16.37 9.34
N VAL A 87 -2.23 -15.10 8.96
CA VAL A 87 -1.16 -14.27 8.41
C VAL A 87 -0.32 -13.76 9.58
N GLY A 88 0.70 -14.53 9.93
CA GLY A 88 1.69 -14.12 10.92
C GLY A 88 2.44 -12.85 10.53
N VAL A 89 3.14 -12.26 11.49
CA VAL A 89 3.99 -11.10 11.24
C VAL A 89 5.38 -11.56 10.81
N ALA A 90 5.77 -11.25 9.57
CA ALA A 90 7.14 -11.44 9.12
C ALA A 90 8.03 -10.27 9.59
N VAL A 91 9.16 -10.59 10.23
CA VAL A 91 10.13 -9.59 10.70
C VAL A 91 11.35 -9.60 9.78
N ILE A 92 11.65 -8.45 9.16
CA ILE A 92 12.86 -8.26 8.36
C ILE A 92 13.88 -7.50 9.20
N ASN A 93 15.00 -8.16 9.52
CA ASN A 93 16.11 -7.55 10.24
C ASN A 93 17.10 -6.94 9.25
N VAL A 94 17.33 -5.63 9.36
CA VAL A 94 18.24 -4.87 8.50
C VAL A 94 19.49 -4.55 9.30
N GLY A 95 20.66 -4.90 8.78
CA GLY A 95 21.97 -4.59 9.38
C GLY A 95 22.73 -3.54 8.58
N ALA A 96 23.51 -2.71 9.29
CA ALA A 96 24.42 -1.73 8.71
C ALA A 96 25.59 -1.44 9.66
N ALA A 97 26.68 -0.85 9.14
CA ALA A 97 27.89 -0.57 9.91
C ALA A 97 27.78 0.69 10.77
N THR A 98 26.93 1.64 10.36
CA THR A 98 26.69 2.91 11.07
C THR A 98 25.20 3.14 11.30
N GLU A 99 24.87 3.98 12.29
CA GLU A 99 23.47 4.31 12.58
C GLU A 99 22.77 5.02 11.41
N THR A 100 23.48 5.92 10.72
CA THR A 100 22.94 6.64 9.57
C THR A 100 22.61 5.68 8.42
N GLU A 101 23.51 4.75 8.12
CA GLU A 101 23.28 3.74 7.09
C GLU A 101 22.15 2.78 7.49
N LEU A 102 22.05 2.43 8.78
CA LEU A 102 20.95 1.61 9.29
C LEU A 102 19.60 2.27 9.03
N LYS A 103 19.48 3.56 9.35
CA LYS A 103 18.26 4.35 9.13
C LYS A 103 17.93 4.46 7.63
N GLU A 104 18.92 4.76 6.80
CA GLU A 104 18.74 4.86 5.35
C GLU A 104 18.27 3.54 4.74
N ARG A 105 18.96 2.42 5.02
CA ARG A 105 18.58 1.10 4.52
C ARG A 105 17.20 0.68 5.01
N LYS A 106 16.88 0.97 6.27
CA LYS A 106 15.56 0.71 6.84
C LYS A 106 14.48 1.45 6.05
N TYR A 107 14.62 2.77 5.83
CA TYR A 107 13.63 3.54 5.08
C TYR A 107 13.51 3.07 3.63
N ARG A 108 14.62 2.72 3.00
CA ARG A 108 14.62 2.17 1.63
C ARG A 108 13.85 0.84 1.53
N ILE A 109 14.01 -0.03 2.52
CA ILE A 109 13.28 -1.31 2.58
C ILE A 109 11.80 -1.10 2.90
N GLU A 110 11.48 -0.17 3.80
CA GLU A 110 10.09 0.20 4.11
C GLU A 110 9.39 0.76 2.86
N ASP A 111 10.06 1.64 2.12
CA ASP A 111 9.55 2.20 0.86
C ASP A 111 9.33 1.11 -0.20
N ALA A 112 10.33 0.25 -0.43
CA ALA A 112 10.22 -0.87 -1.36
C ALA A 112 9.08 -1.83 -1.00
N LEU A 113 8.88 -2.13 0.29
CA LEU A 113 7.78 -2.96 0.76
C LEU A 113 6.42 -2.31 0.47
N ASN A 114 6.29 -1.01 0.74
CA ASN A 114 5.06 -0.26 0.50
C ASN A 114 4.74 -0.14 -0.99
N ALA A 115 5.75 0.15 -1.82
CA ALA A 115 5.61 0.20 -3.28
C ALA A 115 5.17 -1.15 -3.85
N THR A 116 5.79 -2.24 -3.40
CA THR A 116 5.43 -3.60 -3.84
C THR A 116 4.01 -3.97 -3.41
N ARG A 117 3.60 -3.64 -2.17
CA ARG A 117 2.22 -3.84 -1.70
C ARG A 117 1.21 -3.05 -2.53
N ALA A 118 1.52 -1.79 -2.85
CA ALA A 118 0.69 -0.97 -3.70
C ALA A 118 0.57 -1.56 -5.12
N ALA A 119 1.67 -2.07 -5.66
CA ALA A 119 1.71 -2.69 -6.99
C ALA A 119 0.96 -4.03 -7.04
N VAL A 120 1.00 -4.84 -5.98
CA VAL A 120 0.20 -6.08 -5.88
C VAL A 120 -1.30 -5.78 -5.84
N GLY A 121 -1.71 -4.66 -5.23
CA GLY A 121 -3.12 -4.29 -5.10
C GLY A 121 -3.75 -3.77 -6.39
N GLU A 122 -3.11 -2.81 -7.07
CA GLU A 122 -3.68 -2.11 -8.25
C GLU A 122 -2.85 -2.28 -9.53
N GLY A 123 -1.84 -3.15 -9.52
CA GLY A 123 -0.88 -3.28 -10.60
C GLY A 123 0.16 -2.16 -10.61
N PHE A 124 0.95 -2.12 -11.68
CA PHE A 124 1.96 -1.09 -11.94
C PHE A 124 1.81 -0.55 -13.36
N VAL A 125 2.35 0.64 -13.59
CA VAL A 125 2.36 1.34 -14.88
C VAL A 125 3.77 1.80 -15.25
N ALA A 126 3.94 2.23 -16.50
CA ALA A 126 5.19 2.83 -16.97
C ALA A 126 5.53 4.08 -16.15
N GLY A 127 6.67 4.04 -15.46
CA GLY A 127 7.08 5.08 -14.53
C GLY A 127 7.67 6.32 -15.20
N GLY A 128 8.31 7.17 -14.40
CA GLY A 128 8.97 8.38 -14.88
C GLY A 128 8.00 9.41 -15.47
N GLY A 129 6.73 9.36 -15.04
CA GLY A 129 5.65 10.19 -15.59
C GLY A 129 5.11 9.74 -16.95
N THR A 130 5.64 8.65 -17.54
CA THR A 130 5.24 8.15 -18.86
C THR A 130 3.76 7.79 -18.91
N ALA A 131 3.26 7.08 -17.90
CA ALA A 131 1.85 6.71 -17.83
C ALA A 131 0.90 7.91 -17.86
N LEU A 132 1.29 9.05 -17.27
CA LEU A 132 0.48 10.27 -17.25
C LEU A 132 0.40 10.93 -18.64
N VAL A 133 1.47 10.85 -19.42
CA VAL A 133 1.46 11.35 -20.81
C VAL A 133 0.65 10.44 -21.73
N ASN A 134 0.73 9.12 -21.54
CA ASN A 134 -0.01 8.16 -22.36
C ASN A 134 -1.54 8.33 -22.27
N VAL A 135 -2.05 8.74 -21.09
CA VAL A 135 -3.50 8.98 -20.91
C VAL A 135 -4.00 10.30 -21.49
N ILE A 136 -3.11 11.21 -21.92
CA ILE A 136 -3.50 12.51 -22.48
C ILE A 136 -4.44 12.34 -23.69
N ALA A 137 -4.18 11.36 -24.56
CA ALA A 137 -5.01 11.11 -25.73
C ALA A 137 -6.46 10.75 -25.35
N ALA A 138 -6.63 9.94 -24.31
CA ALA A 138 -7.95 9.56 -23.81
C ALA A 138 -8.69 10.76 -23.19
N VAL A 139 -7.99 11.61 -22.43
CA VAL A 139 -8.58 12.83 -21.85
C VAL A 139 -8.92 13.86 -22.92
N SER A 140 -8.08 13.99 -23.95
CA SER A 140 -8.30 14.91 -25.08
C SER A 140 -9.48 14.52 -25.97
N ALA A 141 -9.93 13.27 -25.90
CA ALA A 141 -11.13 12.82 -26.61
C ALA A 141 -12.43 13.28 -25.94
N LEU A 142 -12.37 13.77 -24.69
CA LEU A 142 -13.51 14.34 -23.99
C LEU A 142 -13.82 15.73 -24.56
N SER A 143 -15.08 15.96 -24.92
CA SER A 143 -15.56 17.24 -25.44
C SER A 143 -16.75 17.69 -24.62
N GLU A 144 -16.60 18.84 -23.98
CA GLU A 144 -17.61 19.47 -23.14
C GLU A 144 -17.73 20.96 -23.52
N GLU A 145 -18.67 21.68 -22.90
CA GLU A 145 -18.87 23.11 -23.19
C GLU A 145 -18.45 24.01 -22.01
N GLY A 146 -18.11 25.26 -22.33
CA GLY A 146 -17.82 26.31 -21.34
C GLY A 146 -16.66 25.97 -20.41
N ASP A 147 -16.89 26.14 -19.11
CA ASP A 147 -15.86 26.01 -18.07
C ASP A 147 -15.34 24.56 -17.94
N VAL A 148 -16.17 23.57 -18.24
CA VAL A 148 -15.77 22.15 -18.17
C VAL A 148 -14.68 21.84 -19.20
N GLN A 149 -14.79 22.37 -20.42
CA GLN A 149 -13.75 22.23 -21.44
C GLN A 149 -12.44 22.90 -21.02
N THR A 150 -12.53 24.04 -20.33
CA THR A 150 -11.35 24.72 -19.77
C THR A 150 -10.68 23.87 -18.69
N GLY A 151 -11.47 23.20 -17.86
CA GLY A 151 -10.99 22.23 -16.87
C GLY A 151 -10.25 21.06 -17.51
N ILE A 152 -10.85 20.43 -18.54
CA ILE A 152 -10.22 19.34 -19.32
C ILE A 152 -8.87 19.78 -19.87
N ASN A 153 -8.81 20.95 -20.52
CA ASN A 153 -7.56 21.49 -21.07
C ASN A 153 -6.50 21.76 -20.00
N THR A 154 -6.92 22.12 -18.78
CA THR A 154 -6.03 22.34 -17.64
C THR A 154 -5.44 21.02 -17.15
N VAL A 155 -6.26 19.97 -17.04
CA VAL A 155 -5.80 18.62 -16.67
C VAL A 155 -4.80 18.09 -17.71
N ILE A 156 -5.10 18.23 -19.01
CA ILE A 156 -4.18 17.82 -20.09
C ILE A 156 -2.80 18.45 -19.92
N LYS A 157 -2.74 19.77 -19.66
CA LYS A 157 -1.48 20.46 -19.41
C LYS A 157 -0.78 19.98 -18.13
N ALA A 158 -1.54 19.72 -17.07
CA ALA A 158 -1.00 19.26 -15.79
C ALA A 158 -0.40 17.85 -15.86
N LEU A 159 -0.95 16.97 -16.71
CA LEU A 159 -0.45 15.61 -16.92
C LEU A 159 0.97 15.58 -17.52
N GLU A 160 1.38 16.63 -18.23
CA GLU A 160 2.73 16.76 -18.80
C GLU A 160 3.77 17.21 -17.76
N SER A 161 3.33 17.88 -16.70
CA SER A 161 4.20 18.54 -15.73
C SER A 161 5.21 17.60 -15.07
N PRO A 162 4.87 16.34 -14.68
CA PRO A 162 5.84 15.45 -14.05
C PRO A 162 7.02 15.09 -14.97
N VAL A 163 6.75 14.77 -16.24
CA VAL A 163 7.81 14.47 -17.22
C VAL A 163 8.65 15.72 -17.50
N ARG A 164 8.01 16.88 -17.63
CA ARG A 164 8.71 18.15 -17.83
C ARG A 164 9.67 18.46 -16.67
N GLN A 165 9.20 18.29 -15.43
CA GLN A 165 10.00 18.51 -14.24
C GLN A 165 11.19 17.55 -14.16
N ILE A 166 11.00 16.27 -14.50
CA ILE A 166 12.08 15.27 -14.53
C ILE A 166 13.13 15.66 -15.57
N ALA A 167 12.71 16.04 -16.78
CA ALA A 167 13.60 16.44 -17.86
C ALA A 167 14.39 17.73 -17.53
N GLU A 168 13.73 18.74 -16.98
CA GLU A 168 14.38 19.99 -16.57
C GLU A 168 15.41 19.76 -15.46
N ASN A 169 15.09 18.89 -14.47
CA ASN A 169 16.03 18.50 -13.43
C ASN A 169 17.23 17.69 -13.97
N ALA A 170 17.05 17.01 -15.10
CA ALA A 170 18.12 16.34 -15.84
C ALA A 170 18.92 17.28 -16.77
N GLY A 171 18.59 18.58 -16.79
CA GLY A 171 19.28 19.58 -17.63
C GLY A 171 18.82 19.61 -19.08
N LEU A 172 17.65 19.05 -19.38
CA LEU A 172 17.07 18.99 -20.73
C LEU A 172 15.85 19.89 -20.87
N GLU A 173 15.53 20.22 -22.12
CA GLU A 173 14.36 21.01 -22.46
C GLU A 173 13.08 20.15 -22.32
N GLY A 174 12.35 20.31 -21.20
CA GLY A 174 11.23 19.43 -20.88
C GLY A 174 10.10 19.43 -21.91
N SER A 175 9.88 20.54 -22.62
CA SER A 175 8.92 20.61 -23.74
C SER A 175 9.31 19.69 -24.90
N VAL A 176 10.61 19.54 -25.19
CA VAL A 176 11.11 18.64 -26.25
C VAL A 176 10.90 17.19 -25.86
N ILE A 177 11.21 16.85 -24.60
CA ILE A 177 11.02 15.48 -24.08
C ILE A 177 9.53 15.09 -24.08
N VAL A 178 8.66 15.96 -23.57
CA VAL A 178 7.21 15.71 -23.55
C VAL A 178 6.64 15.53 -24.96
N ASN A 179 7.01 16.40 -25.91
CA ASN A 179 6.51 16.30 -27.28
C ASN A 179 6.99 15.01 -27.94
N LYS A 180 8.26 14.64 -27.78
CA LYS A 180 8.78 13.38 -28.30
C LYS A 180 8.11 12.17 -27.66
N LEU A 181 7.77 12.24 -26.36
CA LEU A 181 7.09 11.17 -25.63
C LEU A 181 5.67 10.91 -26.14
N LYS A 182 4.93 11.97 -26.47
CA LYS A 182 3.57 11.85 -27.06
C LYS A 182 3.56 11.14 -28.42
N GLU A 183 4.67 11.17 -29.14
CA GLU A 183 4.83 10.48 -30.44
C GLU A 183 5.26 9.02 -30.27
N GLN A 184 5.65 8.59 -29.06
CA GLN A 184 6.07 7.23 -28.81
C GLN A 184 4.88 6.29 -28.62
N LYS A 185 5.16 4.98 -28.79
CA LYS A 185 4.22 3.92 -28.42
C LYS A 185 3.97 3.92 -26.91
N GLU A 186 2.78 3.46 -26.52
CA GLU A 186 2.45 3.27 -25.11
C GLU A 186 3.49 2.38 -24.41
N GLY A 187 3.87 2.78 -23.19
CA GLY A 187 4.90 2.12 -22.38
C GLY A 187 6.36 2.45 -22.73
N PHE A 188 6.62 3.12 -23.86
CA PHE A 188 7.95 3.61 -24.21
C PHE A 188 8.14 5.02 -23.66
N GLY A 189 9.27 5.26 -23.00
CA GLY A 189 9.50 6.50 -22.28
C GLY A 189 10.96 6.91 -22.25
N TYR A 190 11.22 8.03 -21.59
CA TYR A 190 12.55 8.61 -21.47
C TYR A 190 13.16 8.26 -20.12
N ASN A 191 14.29 7.57 -20.13
CA ASN A 191 15.06 7.26 -18.94
C ASN A 191 16.06 8.39 -18.65
N ALA A 192 15.70 9.29 -17.73
CA ALA A 192 16.53 10.42 -17.34
C ALA A 192 17.87 10.03 -16.67
N ALA A 193 18.02 8.78 -16.19
CA ALA A 193 19.27 8.32 -15.59
C ALA A 193 20.33 7.93 -16.63
N THR A 194 19.90 7.47 -17.82
CA THR A 194 20.80 7.02 -18.89
C THR A 194 20.74 7.87 -20.16
N ASP A 195 19.81 8.82 -20.22
CA ASP A 195 19.53 9.65 -21.40
C ASP A 195 19.05 8.85 -22.63
N GLU A 196 18.32 7.75 -22.38
CA GLU A 196 17.87 6.84 -23.43
C GLU A 196 16.34 6.73 -23.50
N TRP A 197 15.84 6.43 -24.70
CA TRP A 197 14.44 6.09 -24.93
C TRP A 197 14.26 4.58 -24.88
N VAL A 198 13.49 4.10 -23.90
CA VAL A 198 13.41 2.68 -23.56
C VAL A 198 11.97 2.25 -23.30
N ASP A 199 11.76 0.94 -23.36
CA ASP A 199 10.54 0.36 -22.79
C ASP A 199 10.65 0.45 -21.27
N MET A 200 9.81 1.27 -20.66
CA MET A 200 9.95 1.65 -19.25
C MET A 200 9.80 0.43 -18.34
N ILE A 201 8.87 -0.46 -18.68
CA ILE A 201 8.62 -1.67 -17.89
C ILE A 201 9.78 -2.64 -18.05
N ALA A 202 10.25 -2.88 -19.27
CA ALA A 202 11.40 -3.76 -19.51
C ALA A 202 12.69 -3.23 -18.87
N ALA A 203 12.85 -1.91 -18.78
CA ALA A 203 13.96 -1.24 -18.10
C ALA A 203 13.82 -1.21 -16.57
N GLY A 204 12.70 -1.70 -16.01
CA GLY A 204 12.43 -1.71 -14.57
C GLY A 204 12.02 -0.35 -13.99
N ILE A 205 11.67 0.62 -14.84
CA ILE A 205 11.19 1.94 -14.45
C ILE A 205 9.66 1.88 -14.37
N VAL A 206 9.17 1.44 -13.21
CA VAL A 206 7.76 1.20 -12.97
C VAL A 206 7.28 1.98 -11.75
N ASP A 207 6.07 2.50 -11.83
CA ASP A 207 5.39 3.14 -10.71
C ASP A 207 4.15 2.30 -10.32
N PRO A 208 3.87 2.09 -9.01
CA PRO A 208 2.63 1.45 -8.59
C PRO A 208 1.43 2.29 -9.04
N THR A 209 0.43 1.67 -9.70
CA THR A 209 -0.75 2.38 -10.24
C THR A 209 -1.45 3.20 -9.16
N LYS A 210 -1.56 2.63 -7.96
CA LYS A 210 -2.16 3.29 -6.79
C LYS A 210 -1.49 4.62 -6.48
N VAL A 211 -0.17 4.71 -6.55
CA VAL A 211 0.58 5.92 -6.23
C VAL A 211 0.31 7.00 -7.28
N THR A 212 0.42 6.66 -8.56
CA THR A 212 0.16 7.59 -9.67
C THR A 212 -1.28 8.11 -9.66
N ARG A 213 -2.26 7.23 -9.44
CA ARG A 213 -3.69 7.58 -9.33
C ARG A 213 -3.96 8.49 -8.13
N SER A 214 -3.48 8.10 -6.95
CA SER A 214 -3.68 8.89 -5.73
C SER A 214 -3.01 10.26 -5.81
N ALA A 215 -1.84 10.37 -6.44
CA ALA A 215 -1.18 11.65 -6.66
C ALA A 215 -2.06 12.60 -7.50
N LEU A 216 -2.62 12.11 -8.61
CA LEU A 216 -3.49 12.93 -9.46
C LEU A 216 -4.80 13.33 -8.75
N GLN A 217 -5.43 12.39 -8.04
CA GLN A 217 -6.66 12.66 -7.27
C GLN A 217 -6.43 13.69 -6.15
N ASN A 218 -5.33 13.56 -5.43
CA ASN A 218 -4.99 14.51 -4.36
C ASN A 218 -4.68 15.89 -4.93
N ALA A 219 -3.96 15.97 -6.06
CA ALA A 219 -3.70 17.25 -6.74
C ALA A 219 -4.99 17.94 -7.19
N ALA A 220 -5.94 17.18 -7.75
CA ALA A 220 -7.25 17.69 -8.14
C ALA A 220 -8.09 18.12 -6.92
N SER A 221 -7.95 17.47 -5.77
CA SER A 221 -8.71 17.80 -4.55
C SER A 221 -8.24 19.07 -3.84
N VAL A 222 -6.97 19.47 -4.04
CA VAL A 222 -6.41 20.70 -3.45
C VAL A 222 -6.72 21.93 -4.30
N SER A 223 -7.02 21.73 -5.59
CA SER A 223 -7.30 22.78 -6.59
C SER A 223 -8.74 23.28 -6.48
#